data_AF-A0A2U3EXH2-F1
#
_entry.id   AF-A0A2U3EXH2-F1
#
_cell.length_a   1.000
_cell.length_b   1.000
_cell.length_c   1.000
_cell.angle_alpha   90.00
_cell.angle_beta   90.00
_cell.angle_gamma   90.00
#
_symmetry.space_group_name_H-M   'P 1'
#
loop_
_entity.id
_entity.type
_entity.pdbx_description
1 polymer ?
#
loop_
_entity_poly.entity_id
_entity_poly.type
_entity_poly.pdbx_seq_one_letter_code
_entity_poly.pdbx_strand_id
1 'polypeptide(L)'
;GPPANAEFGKNWYQRINLSLSPASHQERIHILIAFFDNIYISTPPVNHLKKQVMEKLKDRWKIIYSKPLPLKWLPDEEDAVLWAWNNLQKVQQEKAGNIGGLYMSLSTPGLTTWLTPLSHSERNLALRVAIDLWDDAPDTKRLFLLNLNKAWNQQKLRQSRTDKKALNTYLKNETKTRLDFMAERSGVRISDMLETLINDHYRKTCGGE
;
A
#
# COMPACT_ATOMS: atom_id res chain seq x y z
N GLY A 1 19.06 -14.26 26.97
CA GLY A 1 17.63 -14.64 26.99
C GLY A 1 16.81 -13.46 27.50
N PRO A 2 15.49 -13.44 27.30
CA PRO A 2 14.65 -12.40 27.90
C PRO A 2 14.74 -12.46 29.44
N PRO A 3 14.62 -11.32 30.15
CA PRO A 3 14.65 -11.26 31.61
C PRO A 3 13.46 -11.99 32.24
N ALA A 4 13.62 -12.44 33.49
CA ALA A 4 12.68 -13.31 34.21
C ALA A 4 11.26 -12.72 34.42
N ASN A 5 11.07 -11.43 34.16
CA ASN A 5 9.79 -10.70 34.24
C ASN A 5 9.16 -10.42 32.86
N ALA A 6 9.57 -11.14 31.81
CA ALA A 6 9.02 -10.98 30.47
C ALA A 6 7.54 -11.38 30.41
N GLU A 7 6.63 -10.41 30.47
CA GLU A 7 5.20 -10.62 30.18
C GLU A 7 5.04 -11.15 28.74
N PHE A 8 4.35 -12.29 28.62
CA PHE A 8 4.03 -12.92 27.35
C PHE A 8 3.16 -11.97 26.51
N GLY A 9 3.57 -11.67 25.28
CA GLY A 9 2.80 -10.84 24.34
C GLY A 9 3.19 -9.36 24.22
N LYS A 10 4.03 -8.80 25.11
CA LYS A 10 4.53 -7.42 24.95
C LYS A 10 5.79 -7.33 24.10
N ASN A 11 5.76 -6.50 23.06
CA ASN A 11 6.92 -6.22 22.20
C ASN A 11 7.97 -5.36 22.93
N TRP A 12 9.18 -5.24 22.38
CA TRP A 12 10.24 -4.46 23.03
C TRP A 12 9.86 -3.00 23.25
N TYR A 13 9.16 -2.36 22.31
CA TYR A 13 8.73 -0.96 22.47
C TYR A 13 7.85 -0.79 23.70
N GLN A 14 6.89 -1.70 23.91
CA GLN A 14 6.01 -1.71 25.07
C GLN A 14 6.77 -1.98 26.38
N ARG A 15 7.83 -2.80 26.34
CA ARG A 15 8.64 -3.14 27.53
C ARG A 15 9.47 -1.97 28.04
N ILE A 16 9.97 -1.13 27.15
CA ILE A 16 10.78 0.06 27.49
C ILE A 16 10.00 1.37 27.33
N ASN A 17 8.66 1.28 27.28
CA ASN A 17 7.74 2.41 27.22
C ASN A 17 8.05 3.43 26.09
N LEU A 18 8.44 2.91 24.92
CA LEU A 18 8.67 3.72 23.72
C LEU A 18 7.37 3.98 22.98
N SER A 19 7.28 5.16 22.34
CA SER A 19 6.15 5.49 21.47
C SER A 19 6.04 4.49 20.33
N LEU A 20 4.83 3.98 20.11
CA LEU A 20 4.49 3.06 19.02
C LEU A 20 4.23 3.80 17.68
N SER A 21 4.06 5.11 17.72
CA SER A 21 3.81 5.94 16.55
C SER A 21 4.56 7.27 16.65
N PRO A 22 5.88 7.28 16.37
CA PRO A 22 6.67 8.50 16.37
C PRO A 22 6.34 9.39 15.17
N ALA A 23 5.88 10.61 15.43
CA ALA A 23 5.41 11.54 14.41
C ALA A 23 6.58 12.33 13.78
N SER A 24 7.64 12.60 14.54
CA SER A 24 8.77 13.42 14.09
C SER A 24 10.05 12.63 13.82
N HIS A 25 10.95 13.19 13.00
CA HIS A 25 12.28 12.62 12.80
C HIS A 25 13.06 12.55 14.13
N GLN A 26 12.91 13.58 14.97
CA GLN A 26 13.56 13.65 16.27
C GLN A 26 13.08 12.53 17.21
N GLU A 27 11.77 12.27 17.26
CA GLU A 27 11.23 11.14 18.02
C GLU A 27 11.75 9.79 17.51
N ARG A 28 11.82 9.61 16.18
CA ARG A 28 12.37 8.37 15.59
C ARG A 28 13.83 8.16 15.99
N ILE A 29 14.66 9.21 15.99
CA ILE A 29 16.06 9.14 16.45
C ILE A 29 16.13 8.83 17.94
N HIS A 30 15.31 9.50 18.76
CA HIS A 30 15.27 9.24 20.20
C HIS A 30 14.90 7.78 20.52
N ILE A 31 13.90 7.22 19.83
CA ILE A 31 13.49 5.81 19.95
C ILE A 31 14.65 4.88 19.62
N LEU A 32 15.39 5.15 18.53
CA LEU A 32 16.54 4.33 18.15
C LEU A 32 17.62 4.35 19.23
N ILE A 33 17.98 5.53 19.74
CA ILE A 33 18.98 5.67 20.80
C ILE A 33 18.52 4.93 22.06
N ALA A 34 17.32 5.23 22.55
CA ALA A 34 16.75 4.62 23.74
C ALA A 34 16.64 3.10 23.60
N PHE A 35 16.24 2.58 22.45
CA PHE A 35 16.20 1.14 22.19
C PHE A 35 17.60 0.51 22.32
N PHE A 36 18.62 1.08 21.68
CA PHE A 36 19.98 0.54 21.73
C PHE A 36 20.63 0.69 23.11
N ASP A 37 20.31 1.74 23.86
CA ASP A 37 20.80 1.94 25.23
C ASP A 37 20.26 0.88 26.18
N ASN A 38 19.00 0.48 25.99
CA ASN A 38 18.32 -0.56 26.79
C ASN A 38 18.71 -2.01 26.43
N ILE A 39 19.53 -2.22 25.40
CA ILE A 39 20.11 -3.55 25.12
C ILE A 39 21.20 -3.83 26.17
N TYR A 40 20.81 -4.47 27.28
CA TYR A 40 21.72 -4.95 28.32
C TYR A 40 22.24 -6.35 27.99
N ILE A 41 23.57 -6.53 28.00
CA ILE A 41 24.23 -7.80 27.67
C ILE A 41 25.13 -8.16 28.85
N SER A 42 24.77 -9.21 29.57
CA SER A 42 25.37 -9.55 30.87
C SER A 42 26.75 -10.23 30.80
N THR A 43 27.30 -10.53 29.61
CA THR A 43 28.52 -11.35 29.49
C THR A 43 29.59 -10.72 28.57
N PRO A 44 30.85 -10.58 29.03
CA PRO A 44 31.98 -10.16 28.20
C PRO A 44 32.27 -11.10 27.03
N PRO A 45 32.75 -10.61 25.87
CA PRO A 45 33.22 -9.24 25.60
C PRO A 45 32.09 -8.33 25.10
N VAL A 46 31.68 -7.38 25.94
CA VAL A 46 30.44 -6.58 25.81
C VAL A 46 30.53 -5.45 24.77
N ASN A 47 31.74 -5.09 24.33
CA ASN A 47 31.98 -3.85 23.59
C ASN A 47 31.64 -3.92 22.09
N HIS A 48 31.46 -5.13 21.54
CA HIS A 48 31.29 -5.29 20.10
C HIS A 48 29.86 -5.60 19.66
N LEU A 49 28.96 -6.05 20.53
CA LEU A 49 27.65 -6.51 20.07
C LEU A 49 26.77 -5.38 19.52
N LYS A 50 26.65 -4.25 20.24
CA LYS A 50 25.88 -3.08 19.75
C LYS A 50 26.44 -2.60 18.39
N LYS A 51 27.77 -2.54 18.28
CA LYS A 51 28.47 -2.18 17.03
C LYS A 51 28.20 -3.20 15.92
N GLN A 52 28.30 -4.50 16.19
CA GLN A 52 28.04 -5.56 15.22
C GLN A 52 26.59 -5.57 14.75
N VAL A 53 25.62 -5.37 15.65
CA VAL A 53 24.21 -5.24 15.30
C VAL A 53 24.00 -4.01 14.41
N MET A 54 24.59 -2.87 14.77
CA MET A 54 24.51 -1.65 13.96
C MET A 54 25.09 -1.85 12.56
N GLU A 55 26.27 -2.45 12.43
CA GLU A 55 26.87 -2.73 11.11
C GLU A 55 26.02 -3.72 10.29
N LYS A 56 25.46 -4.77 10.91
CA LYS A 56 24.52 -5.67 10.23
C LYS A 56 23.26 -4.96 9.73
N LEU A 57 22.70 -4.03 10.52
CA LEU A 57 21.55 -3.23 10.11
C LEU A 57 21.92 -2.29 8.95
N LYS A 58 23.09 -1.64 9.00
CA LYS A 58 23.59 -0.81 7.90
C LYS A 58 23.75 -1.62 6.62
N ASP A 59 24.32 -2.82 6.68
CA ASP A 59 24.52 -3.65 5.50
C ASP A 59 23.19 -4.13 4.90
N ARG A 60 22.23 -4.52 5.75
CA ARG A 60 20.86 -4.80 5.30
C ARG A 60 20.22 -3.59 4.65
N TRP A 61 20.39 -2.41 5.25
CA TRP A 61 19.86 -1.16 4.72
C TRP A 61 20.48 -0.80 3.37
N LYS A 62 21.80 -0.96 3.18
CA LYS A 62 22.45 -0.77 1.87
C LYS A 62 21.80 -1.62 0.78
N ILE A 63 21.51 -2.89 1.08
CA ILE A 63 20.84 -3.80 0.14
C ILE A 63 19.44 -3.29 -0.20
N ILE A 64 18.65 -2.87 0.79
CA ILE A 64 17.30 -2.32 0.58
C ILE A 64 17.37 -1.03 -0.25
N TYR A 65 18.24 -0.10 0.15
CA TYR A 65 18.41 1.21 -0.48
C TYR A 65 18.89 1.11 -1.93
N SER A 66 19.65 0.08 -2.28
CA SER A 66 20.09 -0.16 -3.65
C SER A 66 18.95 -0.60 -4.59
N LYS A 67 17.81 -1.04 -4.05
CA LYS A 67 16.66 -1.49 -4.83
C LYS A 67 15.83 -0.28 -5.29
N PRO A 68 15.14 -0.38 -6.45
CA PRO A 68 14.16 0.61 -6.83
C PRO A 68 13.10 0.78 -5.75
N LEU A 69 12.70 2.02 -5.51
CA LEU A 69 11.61 2.37 -4.59
C LEU A 69 10.40 1.43 -4.80
N PRO A 70 9.86 0.83 -3.74
CA PRO A 70 8.62 0.09 -3.84
C PRO A 70 7.51 1.06 -4.27
N LEU A 71 6.57 0.56 -5.08
CA LEU A 71 5.36 1.31 -5.47
C LEU A 71 5.62 2.66 -6.19
N LYS A 72 6.66 2.80 -7.02
CA LYS A 72 6.87 3.99 -7.87
C LYS A 72 5.63 4.43 -8.68
N TRP A 73 4.73 3.50 -8.97
CA TRP A 73 3.50 3.74 -9.72
C TRP A 73 2.36 4.33 -8.86
N LEU A 74 2.44 4.25 -7.53
CA LEU A 74 1.39 4.75 -6.63
C LEU A 74 1.59 6.27 -6.45
N PRO A 75 0.55 7.10 -6.68
CA PRO A 75 0.65 8.53 -6.45
C PRO A 75 0.80 8.82 -4.95
N ASP A 76 1.50 9.91 -4.63
CA ASP A 76 1.65 10.40 -3.26
C ASP A 76 0.43 11.23 -2.84
N GLU A 77 -0.74 10.58 -2.90
CA GLU A 77 -2.04 11.14 -2.55
C GLU A 77 -2.62 10.35 -1.37
N GLU A 78 -3.33 11.04 -0.47
CA GLU A 78 -3.78 10.44 0.79
C GLU A 78 -4.69 9.22 0.57
N ASP A 79 -5.67 9.34 -0.33
CA ASP A 79 -6.59 8.25 -0.64
C ASP A 79 -5.88 7.03 -1.25
N ALA A 80 -4.88 7.27 -2.09
CA ALA A 80 -4.11 6.21 -2.74
C ALA A 80 -3.25 5.44 -1.73
N VAL A 81 -2.56 6.17 -0.86
CA VAL A 81 -1.72 5.60 0.19
C VAL A 81 -2.57 4.89 1.24
N LEU A 82 -3.70 5.47 1.64
CA LEU A 82 -4.65 4.85 2.55
C LEU A 82 -5.22 3.55 1.97
N TRP A 83 -5.63 3.57 0.70
CA TRP A 83 -6.12 2.38 0.02
C TRP A 83 -5.04 1.28 -0.04
N ALA A 84 -3.80 1.62 -0.39
CA ALA A 84 -2.71 0.66 -0.47
C ALA A 84 -2.37 0.06 0.91
N TRP A 85 -2.36 0.88 1.96
CA TRP A 85 -2.18 0.44 3.35
C TRP A 85 -3.25 -0.56 3.80
N ASN A 86 -4.52 -0.25 3.53
CA ASN A 86 -5.64 -1.13 3.90
C ASN A 86 -5.60 -2.47 3.16
N ASN A 87 -5.18 -2.48 1.88
CA ASN A 87 -5.00 -3.73 1.12
C ASN A 87 -3.84 -4.57 1.69
N LEU A 88 -2.75 -3.92 2.07
CA LEU A 88 -1.62 -4.58 2.72
C LEU A 88 -2.04 -5.22 4.06
N GLN A 89 -2.76 -4.45 4.91
CA GLN A 89 -3.30 -4.93 6.18
C GLN A 89 -4.20 -6.15 5.97
N LYS A 90 -5.12 -6.10 5.00
CA LYS A 90 -6.02 -7.20 4.69
C LYS A 90 -5.27 -8.48 4.34
N VAL A 91 -4.26 -8.40 3.46
CA VAL A 91 -3.45 -9.57 3.07
C VAL A 91 -2.68 -10.15 4.25
N GLN A 92 -2.14 -9.30 5.13
CA GLN A 92 -1.42 -9.76 6.32
C GLN A 92 -2.37 -10.37 7.38
N GLN A 93 -3.59 -9.85 7.51
CA GLN A 93 -4.62 -10.39 8.41
C GLN A 93 -5.22 -11.72 7.91
N GLU A 94 -5.50 -11.84 6.60
CA GLU A 94 -6.02 -13.09 6.01
C GLU A 94 -5.03 -14.25 6.17
N LYS A 95 -3.72 -13.96 6.05
CA LYS A 95 -2.67 -14.94 6.36
C LYS A 95 -2.69 -15.40 7.82
N ALA A 96 -2.99 -14.50 8.77
CA ALA A 96 -3.10 -14.85 10.18
C ALA A 96 -4.37 -15.66 10.49
N GLY A 97 -5.49 -15.36 9.80
CA GLY A 97 -6.79 -16.03 10.01
C GLY A 97 -6.91 -17.42 9.39
N ASN A 98 -6.28 -17.68 8.23
CA ASN A 98 -6.36 -18.98 7.54
C ASN A 98 -5.58 -20.12 8.22
N ILE A 99 -4.90 -19.85 9.35
CA ILE A 99 -4.19 -20.85 10.18
C ILE A 99 -4.94 -21.06 11.52
N GLY A 100 -6.26 -20.82 11.53
CA GLY A 100 -7.14 -21.01 12.68
C GLY A 100 -7.44 -22.48 12.99
N GLY A 101 -6.43 -23.28 13.35
CA GLY A 101 -6.64 -24.67 13.77
C GLY A 101 -5.46 -25.36 14.45
N LEU A 102 -4.23 -24.89 14.26
CA LEU A 102 -3.07 -25.40 14.98
C LEU A 102 -2.40 -24.24 15.72
N TYR A 103 -2.63 -24.22 17.03
CA TYR A 103 -1.71 -23.60 18.00
C TYR A 103 -0.29 -23.98 17.56
N MET A 104 0.59 -22.99 17.36
CA MET A 104 2.01 -23.10 16.94
C MET A 104 2.36 -22.90 15.45
N SER A 105 1.80 -21.90 14.76
CA SER A 105 2.51 -21.30 13.62
C SER A 105 3.28 -20.07 14.06
N LEU A 106 4.62 -20.15 13.98
CA LEU A 106 5.61 -19.07 14.14
C LEU A 106 5.49 -18.00 13.04
N SER A 107 4.28 -17.73 12.53
CA SER A 107 4.05 -16.70 11.52
C SER A 107 4.19 -15.36 12.21
N THR A 108 5.36 -14.73 12.06
CA THR A 108 5.64 -13.37 12.52
C THR A 108 4.47 -12.46 12.12
N PRO A 109 3.81 -11.77 13.06
CA PRO A 109 2.72 -10.86 12.72
C PRO A 109 3.22 -9.87 11.66
N GLY A 110 2.42 -9.67 10.62
CA GLY A 110 2.77 -8.78 9.53
C GLY A 110 3.11 -7.38 10.04
N LEU A 111 3.99 -6.68 9.33
CA LEU A 111 4.51 -5.37 9.76
C LEU A 111 3.40 -4.33 9.99
N THR A 112 2.25 -4.46 9.33
CA THR A 112 1.10 -3.57 9.57
C THR A 112 0.43 -3.76 10.92
N THR A 113 0.69 -4.86 11.63
CA THR A 113 0.22 -5.09 13.00
C THR A 113 1.03 -4.26 14.01
N TRP A 114 2.27 -3.91 13.66
CA TRP A 114 3.20 -3.18 14.53
C TRP A 114 3.24 -1.68 14.26
N LEU A 115 2.69 -1.24 13.14
CA LEU A 115 2.71 0.15 12.69
C LEU A 115 1.31 0.75 12.76
N THR A 116 1.15 1.85 13.48
CA THR A 116 -0.10 2.61 13.59
C THR A 116 0.06 4.04 13.09
N PRO A 117 0.30 4.24 11.78
CA PRO A 117 0.51 5.58 11.21
C PRO A 117 -0.76 6.43 11.33
N LEU A 118 -0.62 7.65 11.83
CA LEU A 118 -1.73 8.58 12.06
C LEU A 118 -1.87 9.59 10.93
N SER A 119 -0.74 10.05 10.37
CA SER A 119 -0.71 11.01 9.26
C SER A 119 -0.50 10.36 7.89
N HIS A 120 -0.87 11.06 6.81
CA HIS A 120 -0.55 10.65 5.43
C HIS A 120 0.95 10.35 5.24
N SER A 121 1.80 11.27 5.70
CA SER A 121 3.26 11.13 5.61
C SER A 121 3.77 9.90 6.34
N GLU A 122 3.26 9.63 7.55
CA GLU A 122 3.63 8.42 8.30
C GLU A 122 3.13 7.17 7.60
N ARG A 123 1.92 7.19 7.03
CA ARG A 123 1.35 6.05 6.33
C ARG A 123 2.14 5.70 5.09
N ASN A 124 2.60 6.69 4.33
CA ASN A 124 3.47 6.49 3.18
C ASN A 124 4.81 5.85 3.60
N LEU A 125 5.43 6.36 4.67
CA LEU A 125 6.66 5.76 5.23
C LEU A 125 6.43 4.33 5.73
N ALA A 126 5.36 4.11 6.50
CA ALA A 126 4.99 2.80 7.03
C ALA A 126 4.74 1.78 5.92
N LEU A 127 4.03 2.17 4.86
CA LEU A 127 3.78 1.33 3.69
C LEU A 127 5.08 0.91 3.00
N ARG A 128 6.00 1.87 2.76
CA ARG A 128 7.31 1.58 2.17
C ARG A 128 8.11 0.62 3.02
N VAL A 129 8.23 0.92 4.32
CA VAL A 129 8.95 0.07 5.29
C VAL A 129 8.37 -1.34 5.33
N ALA A 130 7.04 -1.46 5.36
CA ALA A 130 6.37 -2.76 5.40
C ALA A 130 6.63 -3.61 4.15
N ILE A 131 6.79 -2.97 2.98
CA ILE A 131 7.13 -3.66 1.74
C ILE A 131 8.62 -4.00 1.71
N ASP A 132 9.50 -3.08 2.10
CA ASP A 132 10.95 -3.28 2.08
C ASP A 132 11.41 -4.39 3.04
N LEU A 133 10.79 -4.46 4.21
CA LEU A 133 11.06 -5.47 5.24
C LEU A 133 10.18 -6.72 5.11
N TRP A 134 9.44 -6.88 4.02
CA TRP A 134 8.62 -8.06 3.77
C TRP A 134 9.49 -9.33 3.70
N ASP A 135 9.26 -10.27 4.62
CA ASP A 135 10.14 -11.43 4.87
C ASP A 135 9.66 -12.76 4.26
N ASP A 136 8.50 -12.80 3.58
CA ASP A 136 8.09 -13.98 2.81
C ASP A 136 8.93 -14.21 1.53
N ALA A 137 8.70 -15.36 0.89
CA ALA A 137 9.24 -15.71 -0.41
C ALA A 137 9.12 -14.54 -1.43
N PRO A 138 10.18 -14.26 -2.21
CA PRO A 138 10.21 -13.15 -3.17
C PRO A 138 9.02 -13.13 -4.14
N ASP A 139 8.55 -14.32 -4.56
CA ASP A 139 7.42 -14.46 -5.48
C ASP A 139 6.10 -14.01 -4.86
N THR A 140 5.91 -14.22 -3.55
CA THR A 140 4.71 -13.76 -2.83
C THR A 140 4.66 -12.24 -2.81
N LYS A 141 5.79 -11.58 -2.52
CA LYS A 141 5.90 -10.12 -2.57
C LYS A 141 5.65 -9.61 -3.99
N ARG A 142 6.25 -10.25 -5.01
CA ARG A 142 6.08 -9.85 -6.42
C ARG A 142 4.63 -9.97 -6.87
N LEU A 143 3.97 -11.07 -6.55
CA LEU A 143 2.58 -11.32 -6.88
C LEU A 143 1.65 -10.30 -6.20
N PHE A 144 1.89 -10.02 -4.91
CA PHE A 144 1.15 -8.99 -4.17
C PHE A 144 1.27 -7.62 -4.85
N LEU A 145 2.49 -7.16 -5.16
CA LEU A 145 2.71 -5.86 -5.78
C LEU A 145 2.07 -5.77 -7.18
N LEU A 146 2.10 -6.86 -7.94
CA LEU A 146 1.46 -6.94 -9.26
C LEU A 146 -0.06 -6.85 -9.16
N ASN A 147 -0.66 -7.58 -8.21
CA ASN A 147 -2.10 -7.55 -7.97
C ASN A 147 -2.55 -6.18 -7.44
N LEU A 148 -1.76 -5.57 -6.55
CA LEU A 148 -2.03 -4.24 -6.01
C LEU A 148 -2.04 -3.20 -7.13
N ASN A 149 -1.06 -3.22 -8.04
CA ASN A 149 -1.03 -2.31 -9.19
C ASN A 149 -2.25 -2.50 -10.11
N LYS A 150 -2.64 -3.74 -10.41
CA LYS A 150 -3.84 -4.03 -11.22
C LYS A 150 -5.11 -3.49 -10.54
N ALA A 151 -5.28 -3.76 -9.26
CA ALA A 151 -6.44 -3.33 -8.50
C ALA A 151 -6.53 -1.79 -8.42
N TRP A 152 -5.38 -1.11 -8.25
CA TRP A 152 -5.31 0.35 -8.28
C TRP A 152 -5.74 0.92 -9.63
N ASN A 153 -5.21 0.41 -10.73
CA ASN A 153 -5.60 0.85 -12.07
C ASN A 153 -7.10 0.63 -12.33
N GLN A 154 -7.65 -0.47 -11.82
CA GLN A 154 -9.08 -0.74 -11.90
C GLN A 154 -9.90 0.24 -11.04
N GLN A 155 -9.43 0.59 -9.85
CA GLN A 155 -10.07 1.60 -9.00
C GLN A 155 -10.05 2.98 -9.63
N LYS A 156 -8.91 3.41 -10.19
CA LYS A 156 -8.79 4.67 -10.92
C LYS A 156 -9.75 4.72 -12.11
N LEU A 157 -9.88 3.61 -12.85
CA LEU A 157 -10.85 3.49 -13.93
C LEU A 157 -12.29 3.65 -13.42
N ARG A 158 -12.63 3.03 -12.28
CA ARG A 158 -13.96 3.17 -11.65
C ARG A 158 -14.23 4.62 -11.22
N GLN A 159 -13.25 5.28 -10.59
CA GLN A 159 -13.35 6.68 -10.19
C GLN A 159 -13.55 7.60 -11.40
N SER A 160 -12.87 7.34 -12.53
CA SER A 160 -13.06 8.13 -13.77
C SER A 160 -14.41 7.92 -14.47
N ARG A 161 -15.27 7.03 -13.95
CA ARG A 161 -16.55 6.62 -14.53
C ARG A 161 -17.72 6.85 -13.57
N THR A 162 -17.54 7.54 -12.44
CA THR A 162 -18.62 7.75 -11.45
C THR A 162 -19.84 8.48 -12.02
N ASP A 163 -19.62 9.32 -13.03
CA ASP A 163 -20.59 10.09 -13.80
C ASP A 163 -20.97 9.42 -15.13
N LYS A 164 -20.36 8.29 -15.47
CA LYS A 164 -20.50 7.62 -16.78
C LYS A 164 -21.25 6.32 -16.65
N LYS A 165 -22.38 6.22 -17.36
CA LYS A 165 -23.14 4.97 -17.47
C LYS A 165 -22.83 4.30 -18.80
N ALA A 166 -22.47 3.02 -18.76
CA ALA A 166 -22.27 2.24 -19.99
C ALA A 166 -23.61 2.10 -20.73
N LEU A 167 -23.62 2.49 -22.01
CA LEU A 167 -24.76 2.31 -22.89
C LEU A 167 -24.54 1.02 -23.72
N ASN A 168 -25.10 -0.09 -23.23
CA ASN A 168 -25.05 -1.37 -23.94
C ASN A 168 -26.28 -1.50 -24.84
N THR A 169 -26.16 -1.14 -26.11
CA THR A 169 -27.27 -1.24 -27.08
C THR A 169 -26.79 -1.84 -28.39
N TYR A 170 -27.75 -2.38 -29.13
CA TYR A 170 -27.53 -2.84 -30.50
C TYR A 170 -28.03 -1.76 -31.47
N LEU A 171 -27.18 -1.38 -32.42
CA LEU A 171 -27.53 -0.52 -33.54
C LEU A 171 -27.58 -1.38 -34.81
N LYS A 172 -28.45 -1.02 -35.75
CA LYS A 172 -28.41 -1.61 -37.10
C LYS A 172 -27.03 -1.33 -37.71
N ASN A 173 -26.50 -2.28 -38.49
CA ASN A 173 -25.16 -2.19 -39.09
C ASN A 173 -24.96 -0.88 -39.83
N GLU A 174 -25.91 -0.48 -40.68
CA GLU A 174 -25.83 0.77 -41.44
C GLU A 174 -25.77 2.01 -40.53
N THR A 175 -26.57 2.05 -39.46
CA THR A 175 -26.56 3.16 -38.49
C THR A 175 -25.22 3.24 -37.76
N LYS A 176 -24.65 2.09 -37.39
CA LYS A 176 -23.32 2.01 -36.77
C LYS A 176 -22.23 2.53 -37.73
N THR A 177 -22.25 2.12 -39.00
CA THR A 177 -21.30 2.60 -40.02
C THR A 177 -21.37 4.12 -40.21
N ARG A 178 -22.59 4.69 -40.23
CA ARG A 178 -22.77 6.15 -40.29
C ARG A 178 -22.18 6.85 -39.07
N LEU A 179 -22.39 6.29 -37.87
CA LEU A 179 -21.85 6.82 -36.63
C LEU A 179 -20.31 6.75 -36.59
N ASP A 180 -19.74 5.61 -37.01
CA ASP A 180 -18.28 5.41 -37.13
C ASP A 180 -17.67 6.47 -38.06
N PHE A 181 -18.27 6.68 -39.25
CA PHE A 181 -17.81 7.68 -40.22
C PHE A 181 -17.88 9.12 -39.66
N MET A 182 -18.95 9.45 -38.93
CA MET A 182 -19.08 10.78 -38.30
C MET A 182 -18.03 11.01 -37.21
N ALA A 183 -17.78 10.00 -36.38
CA ALA A 183 -16.77 10.05 -35.33
C ALA A 183 -15.36 10.22 -35.91
N GLU A 184 -15.01 9.45 -36.95
CA GLU A 184 -13.72 9.53 -37.64
C GLU A 184 -13.52 10.91 -38.29
N ARG A 185 -14.52 11.40 -39.03
CA ARG A 185 -14.45 12.73 -39.66
C ARG A 185 -14.29 13.88 -38.67
N SER A 186 -14.82 13.72 -37.46
CA SER A 186 -14.76 14.73 -36.39
C SER A 186 -13.58 14.54 -35.45
N GLY A 187 -12.79 13.45 -35.59
CA GLY A 187 -11.66 13.15 -34.73
C GLY A 187 -12.01 12.81 -33.28
N VAL A 188 -13.24 12.36 -33.01
CA VAL A 188 -13.73 12.05 -31.65
C VAL A 188 -14.00 10.55 -31.48
N ARG A 189 -14.12 10.08 -30.24
CA ARG A 189 -14.50 8.68 -30.00
C ARG A 189 -15.96 8.47 -30.36
N ILE A 190 -16.31 7.24 -30.75
CA ILE A 190 -17.69 6.88 -31.11
C ILE A 190 -18.69 7.17 -29.97
N SER A 191 -18.27 7.01 -28.71
CA SER A 191 -19.05 7.34 -27.52
C SER A 191 -19.38 8.82 -27.46
N ASP A 192 -18.39 9.67 -27.75
CA ASP A 192 -18.48 11.12 -27.62
C ASP A 192 -19.34 11.69 -28.75
N MET A 193 -19.22 11.11 -29.95
CA MET A 193 -20.11 11.41 -31.08
C MET A 193 -21.56 11.03 -30.76
N LEU A 194 -21.78 9.84 -30.21
CA LEU A 194 -23.11 9.39 -29.81
C LEU A 194 -23.74 10.30 -28.75
N GLU A 195 -22.96 10.67 -27.72
CA GLU A 195 -23.39 11.60 -26.69
C GLU A 195 -23.72 12.99 -27.26
N THR A 196 -22.90 13.50 -28.18
CA THR A 196 -23.15 14.78 -28.87
C THR A 196 -24.46 14.73 -29.65
N LEU A 197 -24.71 13.66 -30.41
CA LEU A 197 -25.95 13.50 -31.18
C LEU A 197 -27.19 13.42 -30.27
N ILE A 198 -27.09 12.70 -29.15
CA ILE A 198 -28.18 12.59 -28.17
C ILE A 198 -28.46 13.95 -27.55
N ASN A 199 -27.43 14.67 -27.09
CA ASN A 199 -27.58 15.98 -26.47
C ASN A 199 -28.06 17.04 -27.45
N ASP A 200 -27.59 17.01 -28.70
CA ASP A 200 -28.07 17.90 -29.77
C ASP A 200 -29.54 17.66 -30.09
N HIS A 201 -29.93 16.40 -30.23
CA HIS A 201 -31.32 16.05 -30.47
C HIS A 201 -32.18 16.47 -29.28
N TYR A 202 -31.76 16.15 -28.05
CA TYR A 202 -32.46 16.55 -26.82
C TYR A 202 -32.66 18.07 -26.74
N ARG A 203 -31.61 18.87 -26.98
CA ARG A 203 -31.70 20.34 -27.02
C ARG A 203 -32.72 20.83 -28.06
N LYS A 204 -32.73 20.23 -29.25
CA LYS A 204 -33.62 20.62 -30.34
C LYS A 204 -35.08 20.24 -30.10
N THR A 205 -35.34 19.07 -29.52
CA THR A 205 -36.71 18.52 -29.40
C THR A 205 -37.35 18.76 -28.04
N CYS A 206 -36.54 18.87 -26.99
CA CYS A 206 -37.04 18.97 -25.62
C CYS A 206 -36.80 20.37 -25.01
N GLY A 207 -35.92 21.21 -25.58
CA GLY A 207 -35.56 22.54 -25.06
C GLY A 207 -34.84 22.44 -23.71
N GLY A 208 -33.64 22.98 -23.48
CA GLY A 208 -33.21 24.32 -23.84
C GLY A 208 -33.48 25.26 -22.66
N GLU A 209 -32.68 25.17 -21.60
CA GLU A 209 -32.19 26.39 -20.93
C GLU A 209 -30.99 26.91 -21.72
#